data_AF-A0A5C6TD38-F1
#
_entry.id   AF-A0A5C6TD38-F1
#
_cell.length_a   1.000
_cell.length_b   1.000
_cell.length_c   1.000
_cell.angle_alpha   90.00
_cell.angle_beta   90.00
_cell.angle_gamma   90.00
#
_symmetry.space_group_name_H-M   'P 1'
#
loop_
_entity.id
_entity.type
_entity.pdbx_description
1 polymer ?
#
loop_
_entity_poly.entity_id
_entity_poly.type
_entity_poly.pdbx_seq_one_letter_code
_entity_poly.pdbx_strand_id
1 'polypeptide(L)'
;MAADKVREGVFAINKPCGQSSAQVIRECQQAFNPSSFFKPLIDSEVAKRISESGKEFARRKLIKKASQVKIGHGGTLDPLATGVLILGIGSATKSLPQFLECTKTYETIVVFGAATDTYDRVGRILTKRPYEHITREKVEKELETFRGRQMQIPPLYSALKMNGKPLYEYAREGKPIPRQIEGREVEVKDIELVEWYEPGKHNHRWPTEEAEAAERNLAEQVWRVKKQQETNKKLSPEEKQQDDKAIAAHESFKRSFEERQDALIKDAPSKRSRKSKEPPMMSGALGQLPQPTYSNKGSNLVPESPDTSTPPPWSDQGPPAVKVRLTVTSGFYVRSFCHDLGAKLDSAALMAELARTRQSDFEVGNDNCLEYEDLAKGEEVWGPQVARMLESWSQNKPQPPAGNKSNKKKNEAKGNGSPKWKQDKQQSHNKGEKRRRSNSPNETESPPRKAIALESQEDSKPVKEPKSETPKSETANRSEDEKSWNGIED
;
A
#
# COMPACT_ATOMS: atom_id res chain seq x y z
N MET A 1 20.18 2.20 39.14
CA MET A 1 20.36 3.54 38.54
C MET A 1 20.07 3.62 37.04
N ALA A 2 20.53 2.69 36.19
CA ALA A 2 20.23 2.77 34.74
C ALA A 2 18.82 2.28 34.32
N ALA A 3 18.10 1.61 35.23
CA ALA A 3 16.80 0.98 34.94
C ALA A 3 15.68 2.00 34.66
N ASP A 4 15.56 3.04 35.49
CA ASP A 4 14.39 3.92 35.55
C ASP A 4 14.36 5.02 34.45
N LYS A 5 15.37 5.06 33.58
CA LYS A 5 15.50 6.06 32.51
C LYS A 5 14.47 5.79 31.40
N VAL A 6 13.53 6.71 31.21
CA VAL A 6 12.65 6.72 30.04
C VAL A 6 13.48 6.94 28.78
N ARG A 7 13.42 5.99 27.83
CA ARG A 7 14.16 6.01 26.56
C ARG A 7 13.21 6.25 25.39
N GLU A 8 13.41 7.33 24.67
CA GLU A 8 12.68 7.68 23.44
C GLU A 8 13.66 8.22 22.40
N GLY A 9 13.45 7.90 21.12
CA GLY A 9 14.31 8.40 20.06
C GLY A 9 14.11 7.74 18.71
N VAL A 10 15.05 7.98 17.80
CA VAL A 10 15.06 7.39 16.45
C VAL A 10 16.34 6.57 16.29
N PHE A 11 16.21 5.41 15.68
CA PHE A 11 17.31 4.53 15.25
C PHE A 11 16.95 3.89 13.90
N ALA A 12 17.83 3.12 13.29
CA ALA A 12 17.48 2.28 12.15
C ALA A 12 17.56 0.79 12.49
N ILE A 13 16.84 -0.04 11.74
CA ILE A 13 17.03 -1.49 11.70
C ILE A 13 17.29 -1.92 10.27
N ASN A 14 18.21 -2.88 10.05
CA ASN A 14 18.40 -3.51 8.75
C ASN A 14 17.23 -4.47 8.51
N LYS A 15 16.29 -4.09 7.65
CA LYS A 15 15.12 -4.90 7.33
C LYS A 15 15.54 -6.17 6.56
N PRO A 16 15.09 -7.37 6.95
CA PRO A 16 15.30 -8.60 6.18
C PRO A 16 14.39 -8.69 4.95
N CYS A 17 14.73 -9.55 4.00
CA CYS A 17 13.88 -9.86 2.85
C CYS A 17 12.58 -10.58 3.30
N GLY A 18 11.57 -10.65 2.43
CA GLY A 18 10.30 -11.35 2.70
C GLY A 18 9.34 -10.67 3.67
N GLN A 19 9.82 -9.80 4.56
CA GLN A 19 8.96 -9.10 5.52
C GLN A 19 8.44 -7.77 4.99
N SER A 20 7.20 -7.39 5.34
CA SER A 20 6.72 -6.02 5.20
C SER A 20 7.30 -5.09 6.27
N SER A 21 7.48 -3.80 5.97
CA SER A 21 7.91 -2.80 6.97
C SER A 21 7.03 -2.76 8.23
N ALA A 22 5.75 -3.12 8.09
CA ALA A 22 4.81 -3.21 9.21
C ALA A 22 4.94 -4.50 10.05
N GLN A 23 5.56 -5.56 9.50
CA GLN A 23 5.89 -6.79 10.21
C GLN A 23 7.08 -6.59 11.14
N VAL A 24 8.18 -5.99 10.63
CA VAL A 24 9.35 -5.60 11.43
C VAL A 24 8.94 -4.79 12.67
N ILE A 25 7.99 -3.86 12.53
CA ILE A 25 7.42 -3.09 13.64
C ILE A 25 6.72 -3.98 14.69
N ARG A 26 6.02 -5.04 14.27
CA ARG A 26 5.36 -6.00 15.17
C ARG A 26 6.39 -6.88 15.89
N GLU A 27 7.46 -7.31 15.24
CA GLU A 27 8.54 -8.08 15.88
C GLU A 27 9.37 -7.20 16.84
N CYS A 28 9.66 -5.95 16.47
CA CYS A 28 10.18 -4.96 17.41
C CYS A 28 9.27 -4.84 18.64
N GLN A 29 7.95 -4.78 18.47
CA GLN A 29 7.02 -4.78 19.61
C GLN A 29 6.98 -6.09 20.41
N GLN A 30 7.23 -7.26 19.78
CA GLN A 30 7.37 -8.54 20.48
C GLN A 30 8.60 -8.53 21.40
N ALA A 31 9.75 -8.03 20.93
CA ALA A 31 10.97 -7.91 21.73
C ALA A 31 10.87 -6.78 22.79
N PHE A 32 10.30 -5.63 22.43
CA PHE A 32 10.35 -4.42 23.27
C PHE A 32 9.25 -4.35 24.34
N ASN A 33 8.06 -4.92 24.11
CA ASN A 33 6.96 -4.85 25.09
C ASN A 33 7.21 -5.62 26.40
N PRO A 34 7.86 -6.80 26.44
CA PRO A 34 8.22 -7.47 27.69
C PRO A 34 9.54 -6.94 28.30
N SER A 35 10.30 -6.12 27.57
CA SER A 35 11.66 -5.73 27.96
C SER A 35 11.72 -4.89 29.24
N SER A 36 12.80 -5.06 30.02
CA SER A 36 13.09 -4.15 31.13
C SER A 36 13.46 -2.75 30.61
N PHE A 37 14.18 -2.72 29.49
CA PHE A 37 14.72 -1.54 28.82
C PHE A 37 13.69 -0.45 28.50
N PHE A 38 12.51 -0.86 28.00
CA PHE A 38 11.40 0.04 27.67
C PHE A 38 10.28 0.09 28.73
N LYS A 39 10.35 -0.71 29.80
CA LYS A 39 9.35 -0.68 30.89
C LYS A 39 9.09 0.74 31.45
N PRO A 40 10.09 1.61 31.72
CA PRO A 40 9.83 2.97 32.19
C PRO A 40 9.04 3.84 31.20
N LEU A 41 9.23 3.63 29.89
CA LEU A 41 8.47 4.33 28.85
C LEU A 41 7.00 3.90 28.87
N ILE A 42 6.75 2.59 28.97
CA ILE A 42 5.39 2.03 29.05
C ILE A 42 4.69 2.53 30.32
N ASP A 43 5.32 2.36 31.48
CA ASP A 43 4.74 2.74 32.78
C ASP A 43 4.43 4.25 32.85
N SER A 44 5.30 5.11 32.32
CA SER A 44 5.10 6.58 32.33
C SER A 44 3.95 7.04 31.42
N GLU A 45 3.81 6.50 30.20
CA GLU A 45 2.66 6.83 29.34
C GLU A 45 1.36 6.19 29.88
N VAL A 46 1.41 5.01 30.51
CA VAL A 46 0.24 4.40 31.18
C VAL A 46 -0.23 5.27 32.36
N ALA A 47 0.67 5.66 33.27
CA ALA A 47 0.34 6.53 34.41
C ALA A 47 -0.31 7.84 33.96
N LYS A 48 0.24 8.44 32.90
CA LYS A 48 -0.32 9.62 32.24
C LYS A 48 -1.72 9.37 31.69
N ARG A 49 -1.99 8.27 30.97
CA ARG A 49 -3.34 7.92 30.50
C ARG A 49 -4.34 7.59 31.62
N ILE A 50 -3.87 7.17 32.80
CA ILE A 50 -4.73 7.02 33.98
C ILE A 50 -5.14 8.39 34.54
N SER A 51 -4.22 9.36 34.56
CA SER A 51 -4.42 10.73 35.04
C SER A 51 -5.28 11.63 34.14
N GLU A 52 -5.42 11.30 32.84
CA GLU A 52 -6.20 12.09 31.89
C GLU A 52 -7.72 12.01 32.18
N SER A 53 -8.31 13.15 32.58
CA SER A 53 -9.76 13.30 32.78
C SER A 53 -10.54 13.09 31.48
N GLY A 54 -11.37 12.03 31.42
CA GLY A 54 -12.15 11.72 30.24
C GLY A 54 -13.14 10.57 30.41
N LYS A 55 -13.98 10.33 29.39
CA LYS A 55 -14.99 9.25 29.39
C LYS A 55 -14.32 7.88 29.56
N GLU A 56 -14.76 7.13 30.56
CA GLU A 56 -14.04 5.96 31.06
C GLU A 56 -13.74 4.89 29.98
N PHE A 57 -14.70 4.61 29.09
CA PHE A 57 -14.53 3.67 27.97
C PHE A 57 -13.40 4.10 27.00
N ALA A 58 -13.28 5.40 26.72
CA ALA A 58 -12.18 5.92 25.91
C ALA A 58 -10.84 5.80 26.65
N ARG A 59 -10.82 6.07 27.97
CA ARG A 59 -9.64 5.90 28.82
C ARG A 59 -9.13 4.44 28.82
N ARG A 60 -10.03 3.45 28.97
CA ARG A 60 -9.67 2.01 28.88
C ARG A 60 -8.99 1.66 27.54
N LYS A 61 -9.48 2.19 26.41
CA LYS A 61 -8.87 1.99 25.09
C LYS A 61 -7.51 2.69 24.95
N LEU A 62 -7.34 3.88 25.54
CA LEU A 62 -6.06 4.60 25.55
C LEU A 62 -5.02 3.89 26.41
N ILE A 63 -5.39 3.39 27.59
CA ILE A 63 -4.51 2.62 28.47
C ILE A 63 -3.99 1.35 27.77
N LYS A 64 -4.86 0.57 27.09
CA LYS A 64 -4.41 -0.60 26.31
C LYS A 64 -3.46 -0.25 25.14
N LYS A 65 -3.46 0.99 24.66
CA LYS A 65 -2.48 1.47 23.66
C LYS A 65 -1.21 2.04 24.29
N ALA A 66 -1.28 2.54 25.52
CA ALA A 66 -0.13 2.99 26.30
C ALA A 66 0.66 1.82 26.91
N SER A 67 0.01 0.68 27.18
CA SER A 67 0.64 -0.56 27.65
C SER A 67 1.45 -1.29 26.55
N GLN A 68 2.05 -0.54 25.62
CA GLN A 68 2.89 -1.02 24.53
C GLN A 68 3.90 0.07 24.17
N VAL A 69 5.10 -0.32 23.74
CA VAL A 69 6.07 0.58 23.12
C VAL A 69 5.46 1.16 21.85
N LYS A 70 5.22 2.47 21.89
CA LYS A 70 4.74 3.24 20.75
C LYS A 70 5.87 3.40 19.74
N ILE A 71 5.68 2.81 18.56
CA ILE A 71 6.66 2.76 17.47
C ILE A 71 6.03 3.18 16.13
N GLY A 72 6.85 3.66 15.20
CA GLY A 72 6.51 3.90 13.80
C GLY A 72 7.78 3.95 12.94
N HIS A 73 7.65 4.04 11.62
CA HIS A 73 8.80 4.07 10.68
C HIS A 73 8.89 5.35 9.84
N GLY A 74 10.11 5.69 9.42
CA GLY A 74 10.46 6.91 8.68
C GLY A 74 10.44 6.77 7.16
N GLY A 75 9.67 5.82 6.63
CA GLY A 75 9.60 5.50 5.21
C GLY A 75 9.46 4.00 4.96
N THR A 76 8.60 3.60 4.03
CA THR A 76 8.37 2.19 3.69
C THR A 76 9.58 1.62 2.94
N LEU A 77 9.81 0.31 3.12
CA LEU A 77 10.48 -0.58 2.20
C LEU A 77 9.49 -1.65 1.72
N ASP A 78 9.58 -1.98 0.43
CA ASP A 78 8.85 -3.08 -0.19
C ASP A 78 9.24 -4.43 0.46
N PRO A 79 8.40 -5.48 0.37
CA PRO A 79 8.69 -6.74 1.07
C PRO A 79 10.02 -7.39 0.65
N LEU A 80 10.35 -7.32 -0.64
CA LEU A 80 11.60 -7.82 -1.23
C LEU A 80 12.82 -6.95 -0.91
N ALA A 81 12.64 -5.69 -0.51
CA ALA A 81 13.74 -4.76 -0.28
C ALA A 81 14.38 -4.96 1.10
N THR A 82 15.69 -5.10 1.19
CA THR A 82 16.45 -5.12 2.47
C THR A 82 16.92 -3.72 2.87
N GLY A 83 17.61 -3.59 4.00
CA GLY A 83 18.34 -2.38 4.37
C GLY A 83 17.60 -1.44 5.32
N VAL A 84 18.09 -0.20 5.41
CA VAL A 84 17.76 0.80 6.43
C VAL A 84 16.26 1.09 6.52
N LEU A 85 15.62 0.60 7.58
CA LEU A 85 14.28 0.99 8.01
C LEU A 85 14.39 1.86 9.28
N ILE A 86 14.26 3.18 9.12
CA ILE A 86 14.29 4.12 10.25
C ILE A 86 13.05 3.88 11.13
N LEU A 87 13.25 3.72 12.44
CA LEU A 87 12.24 3.47 13.47
C LEU A 87 12.28 4.58 14.54
N GLY A 88 11.10 5.06 14.94
CA GLY A 88 10.94 6.07 15.98
C GLY A 88 10.12 5.57 17.16
N ILE A 89 10.61 5.78 18.38
CA ILE A 89 10.05 5.29 19.64
C ILE A 89 9.46 6.42 20.47
N GLY A 90 8.33 6.17 21.13
CA GLY A 90 7.71 7.10 22.07
C GLY A 90 7.28 8.40 21.39
N SER A 91 7.62 9.56 21.96
CA SER A 91 7.35 10.87 21.36
C SER A 91 8.10 11.11 20.04
N ALA A 92 9.23 10.45 19.82
CA ALA A 92 10.08 10.62 18.64
C ALA A 92 9.43 10.15 17.32
N THR A 93 8.31 9.42 17.37
CA THR A 93 7.51 9.16 16.15
C THR A 93 7.07 10.45 15.44
N LYS A 94 7.08 11.60 16.14
CA LYS A 94 6.76 12.91 15.58
C LYS A 94 7.83 13.43 14.61
N SER A 95 9.08 12.99 14.74
CA SER A 95 10.18 13.36 13.85
C SER A 95 10.24 12.52 12.58
N LEU A 96 9.50 11.40 12.50
CA LEU A 96 9.54 10.48 11.36
C LEU A 96 9.24 11.11 9.99
N PRO A 97 8.36 12.13 9.83
CA PRO A 97 8.16 12.79 8.55
C PRO A 97 9.44 13.36 7.91
N GLN A 98 10.39 13.87 8.71
CA GLN A 98 11.62 14.49 8.19
C GLN A 98 12.48 13.50 7.37
N PHE A 99 12.38 12.20 7.67
CA PHE A 99 13.11 11.15 6.96
C PHE A 99 12.42 10.70 5.66
N LEU A 100 11.17 11.11 5.41
CA LEU A 100 10.53 10.91 4.11
C LEU A 100 11.24 11.76 3.05
N GLU A 101 11.57 13.01 3.38
CA GLU A 101 12.13 14.04 2.50
C GLU A 101 13.67 13.94 2.30
N CYS A 102 14.39 13.23 3.17
CA CYS A 102 15.85 13.04 3.04
C CYS A 102 16.27 12.20 1.81
N THR A 103 17.55 12.31 1.42
CA THR A 103 18.15 11.43 0.40
C THR A 103 18.25 9.99 0.86
N LYS A 104 18.20 9.06 -0.10
CA LYS A 104 18.27 7.61 0.11
C LYS A 104 19.25 7.04 -0.91
N THR A 105 20.11 6.12 -0.49
CA THR A 105 20.97 5.35 -1.41
C THR A 105 20.51 3.90 -1.42
N TYR A 106 20.42 3.35 -2.62
CA TYR A 106 20.02 1.97 -2.87
C TYR A 106 21.07 1.27 -3.73
N GLU A 107 21.23 -0.03 -3.50
CA GLU A 107 21.79 -0.97 -4.47
C GLU A 107 20.65 -1.83 -4.99
N THR A 108 20.59 -2.04 -6.31
CA THR A 108 19.51 -2.78 -6.97
C THR A 108 20.08 -3.68 -8.06
N ILE A 109 19.50 -4.87 -8.24
CA ILE A 109 19.86 -5.77 -9.34
C ILE A 109 18.73 -5.77 -10.36
N VAL A 110 19.07 -5.40 -11.59
CA VAL A 110 18.18 -5.31 -12.75
C VAL A 110 18.44 -6.51 -13.66
N VAL A 111 17.40 -7.24 -14.05
CA VAL A 111 17.48 -8.35 -15.01
C VAL A 111 16.69 -7.96 -16.26
N PHE A 112 17.33 -8.09 -17.43
CA PHE A 112 16.75 -7.70 -18.72
C PHE A 112 15.86 -8.80 -19.32
N GLY A 113 15.24 -8.55 -20.48
CA GLY A 113 14.49 -9.54 -21.27
C GLY A 113 13.04 -9.80 -20.85
N ALA A 114 12.59 -9.36 -19.67
CA ALA A 114 11.20 -9.50 -19.23
C ALA A 114 10.73 -8.34 -18.34
N ALA A 115 9.44 -8.01 -18.40
CA ALA A 115 8.78 -7.07 -17.48
C ALA A 115 7.60 -7.74 -16.74
N THR A 116 7.43 -7.39 -15.47
CA THR A 116 6.38 -7.91 -14.57
C THR A 116 5.38 -6.83 -14.16
N ASP A 117 4.22 -7.22 -13.64
CA ASP A 117 3.17 -6.30 -13.17
C ASP A 117 3.56 -5.48 -11.91
N THR A 118 4.41 -6.05 -11.04
CA THR A 118 4.98 -5.37 -9.86
C THR A 118 6.22 -4.53 -10.18
N TYR A 119 6.81 -4.73 -11.37
CA TYR A 119 8.19 -4.35 -11.75
C TYR A 119 9.31 -5.01 -10.91
N ASP A 120 9.01 -6.09 -10.18
CA ASP A 120 9.99 -6.92 -9.46
C ASP A 120 9.79 -8.42 -9.73
N ARG A 121 10.70 -9.27 -9.23
CA ARG A 121 10.65 -10.74 -9.38
C ARG A 121 9.54 -11.46 -8.62
N VAL A 122 8.66 -10.74 -7.91
CA VAL A 122 7.51 -11.31 -7.16
C VAL A 122 6.20 -11.14 -7.94
N GLY A 123 6.21 -10.30 -8.98
CA GLY A 123 5.10 -10.18 -9.91
C GLY A 123 5.06 -11.27 -10.98
N ARG A 124 4.11 -11.12 -11.90
CA ARG A 124 3.87 -12.03 -13.03
C ARG A 124 4.40 -11.43 -14.31
N ILE A 125 4.94 -12.24 -15.22
CA ILE A 125 5.45 -11.77 -16.52
C ILE A 125 4.28 -11.21 -17.35
N LEU A 126 4.37 -9.92 -17.67
CA LEU A 126 3.52 -9.26 -18.65
C LEU A 126 4.00 -9.59 -20.07
N THR A 127 5.28 -9.30 -20.33
CA THR A 127 5.93 -9.40 -21.64
C THR A 127 7.39 -9.86 -21.52
N LYS A 128 7.87 -10.56 -22.55
CA LYS A 128 9.27 -10.92 -22.79
C LYS A 128 9.75 -10.16 -24.04
N ARG A 129 11.04 -9.85 -24.14
CA ARG A 129 11.67 -9.18 -25.30
C ARG A 129 13.10 -9.71 -25.52
N PRO A 130 13.68 -9.51 -26.72
CA PRO A 130 15.10 -9.75 -26.97
C PRO A 130 16.03 -9.05 -25.97
N TYR A 131 17.22 -9.60 -25.76
CA TYR A 131 18.25 -9.10 -24.85
C TYR A 131 19.69 -9.36 -25.36
N GLU A 132 19.84 -10.06 -26.47
CA GLU A 132 21.10 -10.37 -27.16
C GLU A 132 21.83 -9.09 -27.62
N HIS A 133 21.10 -7.98 -27.78
CA HIS A 133 21.64 -6.67 -28.10
C HIS A 133 22.10 -5.87 -26.87
N ILE A 134 21.92 -6.36 -25.65
CA ILE A 134 22.25 -5.63 -24.41
C ILE A 134 23.70 -5.89 -24.02
N THR A 135 24.49 -4.81 -23.98
CA THR A 135 25.90 -4.81 -23.59
C THR A 135 26.14 -3.82 -22.46
N ARG A 136 27.22 -4.02 -21.70
CA ARG A 136 27.60 -3.18 -20.57
C ARG A 136 27.64 -1.68 -20.95
N GLU A 137 28.24 -1.35 -22.08
CA GLU A 137 28.46 0.03 -22.54
C GLU A 137 27.14 0.72 -22.90
N LYS A 138 26.16 -0.03 -23.43
CA LYS A 138 24.80 0.49 -23.67
C LYS A 138 24.09 0.78 -22.36
N VAL A 139 24.23 -0.10 -21.37
CA VAL A 139 23.65 0.11 -20.04
C VAL A 139 24.29 1.32 -19.36
N GLU A 140 25.63 1.43 -19.31
CA GLU A 140 26.34 2.58 -18.74
C GLU A 140 25.93 3.90 -19.40
N LYS A 141 25.82 3.92 -20.74
CA LYS A 141 25.34 5.08 -21.49
C LYS A 141 23.90 5.47 -21.14
N GLU A 142 22.98 4.51 -21.05
CA GLU A 142 21.58 4.80 -20.72
C GLU A 142 21.39 5.16 -19.23
N LEU A 143 22.24 4.65 -18.31
CA LEU A 143 22.21 5.02 -16.89
C LEU A 143 22.44 6.52 -16.66
N GLU A 144 23.37 7.14 -17.39
CA GLU A 144 23.61 8.59 -17.30
C GLU A 144 22.37 9.42 -17.69
N THR A 145 21.49 8.90 -18.56
CA THR A 145 20.23 9.59 -18.94
C THR A 145 19.17 9.59 -17.83
N PHE A 146 19.45 9.00 -16.67
CA PHE A 146 18.63 9.09 -15.46
C PHE A 146 19.19 10.08 -14.42
N ARG A 147 20.44 10.56 -14.58
CA ARG A 147 21.08 11.50 -13.64
C ARG A 147 20.40 12.88 -13.73
N GLY A 148 20.22 13.53 -12.58
CA GLY A 148 19.54 14.82 -12.47
C GLY A 148 18.03 14.69 -12.18
N ARG A 149 17.23 15.65 -12.65
CA ARG A 149 15.78 15.71 -12.40
C ARG A 149 14.99 15.17 -13.58
N GLN A 150 14.00 14.33 -13.28
CA GLN A 150 13.11 13.74 -14.26
C GLN A 150 11.71 13.52 -13.68
N MET A 151 10.72 13.37 -14.57
CA MET A 151 9.39 12.89 -14.17
C MET A 151 9.40 11.36 -14.13
N GLN A 152 8.93 10.78 -13.03
CA GLN A 152 8.77 9.33 -12.88
C GLN A 152 7.33 9.00 -12.47
N ILE A 153 6.74 7.96 -13.06
CA ILE A 153 5.42 7.46 -12.65
C ILE A 153 5.59 6.38 -11.57
N PRO A 154 4.91 6.52 -10.41
CA PRO A 154 4.86 5.48 -9.38
C PRO A 154 4.29 4.16 -9.92
N PRO A 155 4.82 2.99 -9.48
CA PRO A 155 4.28 1.70 -9.91
C PRO A 155 2.88 1.49 -9.33
N LEU A 156 2.05 0.72 -10.04
CA LEU A 156 0.69 0.39 -9.60
C LEU A 156 0.69 -0.29 -8.22
N TYR A 157 1.65 -1.19 -7.98
CA TYR A 157 1.89 -1.78 -6.66
C TYR A 157 2.69 -0.84 -5.74
N SER A 158 2.10 0.29 -5.37
CA SER A 158 2.68 1.27 -4.43
C SER A 158 1.72 1.64 -3.29
N ALA A 159 2.30 2.15 -2.20
CA ALA A 159 1.56 2.65 -1.04
C ALA A 159 0.94 4.05 -1.24
N LEU A 160 1.07 4.63 -2.45
CA LEU A 160 0.41 5.87 -2.83
C LEU A 160 -1.12 5.72 -2.74
N LYS A 161 -1.81 6.73 -2.22
CA LYS A 161 -3.26 6.68 -2.00
C LYS A 161 -4.04 7.44 -3.07
N MET A 162 -5.05 6.79 -3.64
CA MET A 162 -6.16 7.44 -4.36
C MET A 162 -7.43 7.29 -3.54
N ASN A 163 -8.19 8.38 -3.40
CA ASN A 163 -9.46 8.44 -2.66
C ASN A 163 -9.42 7.79 -1.26
N GLY A 164 -8.27 7.91 -0.57
CA GLY A 164 -8.00 7.35 0.76
C GLY A 164 -7.39 5.94 0.79
N LYS A 165 -7.51 5.18 -0.30
CA LYS A 165 -7.10 3.78 -0.45
C LYS A 165 -5.75 3.64 -1.20
N PRO A 166 -4.81 2.79 -0.75
CA PRO A 166 -3.55 2.54 -1.46
C PRO A 166 -3.71 1.89 -2.85
N LEU A 167 -2.84 2.23 -3.80
CA LEU A 167 -2.87 1.68 -5.16
C LEU A 167 -2.69 0.16 -5.22
N TYR A 168 -1.81 -0.41 -4.38
CA TYR A 168 -1.65 -1.88 -4.30
C TYR A 168 -2.95 -2.62 -3.91
N GLU A 169 -3.93 -1.95 -3.28
CA GLU A 169 -5.23 -2.52 -2.93
C GLU A 169 -6.28 -2.38 -4.05
N TYR A 170 -6.03 -1.55 -5.07
CA TYR A 170 -6.82 -1.56 -6.31
C TYR A 170 -6.35 -2.69 -7.22
N ALA A 171 -5.03 -2.84 -7.37
CA ALA A 171 -4.40 -3.93 -8.13
C ALA A 171 -4.87 -5.31 -7.64
N ARG A 172 -4.67 -5.60 -6.34
CA ARG A 172 -5.05 -6.89 -5.71
C ARG A 172 -6.55 -7.20 -5.66
N GLU A 173 -7.42 -6.23 -5.97
CA GLU A 173 -8.87 -6.45 -6.05
C GLU A 173 -9.37 -6.51 -7.51
N GLY A 174 -8.47 -6.41 -8.50
CA GLY A 174 -8.83 -6.30 -9.91
C GLY A 174 -9.81 -5.16 -10.15
N LYS A 175 -9.54 -3.97 -9.58
CA LYS A 175 -10.43 -2.81 -9.67
C LYS A 175 -9.74 -1.67 -10.45
N PRO A 176 -10.45 -1.02 -11.39
CA PRO A 176 -9.90 0.13 -12.10
C PRO A 176 -9.55 1.24 -11.10
N ILE A 177 -8.42 1.91 -11.35
CA ILE A 177 -7.98 3.04 -10.54
C ILE A 177 -8.91 4.25 -10.81
N PRO A 178 -9.37 5.01 -9.78
CA PRO A 178 -10.38 6.05 -9.97
C PRO A 178 -9.93 7.25 -10.81
N ARG A 179 -8.62 7.36 -11.06
CA ARG A 179 -7.99 8.28 -12.01
C ARG A 179 -6.63 7.72 -12.42
N GLN A 180 -6.05 8.29 -13.48
CA GLN A 180 -4.70 7.98 -13.93
C GLN A 180 -3.65 8.25 -12.83
N ILE A 181 -2.54 7.50 -12.84
CA ILE A 181 -1.41 7.76 -11.95
C ILE A 181 -0.65 8.99 -12.47
N GLU A 182 -0.61 10.04 -11.67
CA GLU A 182 0.14 11.27 -11.95
C GLU A 182 1.64 11.04 -11.75
N GLY A 183 2.46 11.36 -12.76
CA GLY A 183 3.92 11.40 -12.65
C GLY A 183 4.41 12.44 -11.62
N ARG A 184 5.62 12.23 -11.12
CA ARG A 184 6.24 13.04 -10.05
C ARG A 184 7.64 13.47 -10.44
N GLU A 185 8.00 14.71 -10.14
CA GLU A 185 9.39 15.15 -10.20
C GLU A 185 10.20 14.40 -9.14
N VAL A 186 11.29 13.77 -9.57
CA VAL A 186 12.25 13.05 -8.73
C VAL A 186 13.67 13.40 -9.19
N GLU A 187 14.64 13.31 -8.29
CA GLU A 187 16.04 13.67 -8.57
C GLU A 187 16.98 12.50 -8.23
N VAL A 188 17.73 12.04 -9.23
CA VAL A 188 18.85 11.12 -9.07
C VAL A 188 20.11 11.96 -8.96
N LYS A 189 20.66 12.08 -7.75
CA LYS A 189 21.88 12.86 -7.50
C LYS A 189 23.10 12.14 -8.02
N ASP A 190 23.11 10.82 -7.88
CA ASP A 190 24.19 9.96 -8.32
C ASP A 190 23.68 8.58 -8.73
N ILE A 191 24.35 7.97 -9.70
CA ILE A 191 24.05 6.65 -10.26
C ILE A 191 25.34 6.04 -10.82
N GLU A 192 25.57 4.76 -10.56
CA GLU A 192 26.75 4.03 -11.02
C GLU A 192 26.43 2.55 -11.31
N LEU A 193 27.10 1.98 -12.30
CA LEU A 193 27.17 0.53 -12.50
C LEU A 193 28.21 -0.03 -11.53
N VAL A 194 27.76 -0.84 -10.56
CA VAL A 194 28.63 -1.48 -9.57
C VAL A 194 29.17 -2.82 -10.09
N GLU A 195 28.32 -3.61 -10.74
CA GLU A 195 28.66 -4.94 -11.22
C GLU A 195 27.89 -5.29 -12.50
N TRP A 196 28.58 -5.94 -13.44
CA TRP A 196 28.00 -6.45 -14.68
C TRP A 196 27.99 -7.98 -14.65
N TYR A 197 26.81 -8.57 -14.79
CA TYR A 197 26.65 -10.02 -14.84
C TYR A 197 26.39 -10.45 -16.29
N GLU A 198 27.37 -11.13 -16.88
CA GLU A 198 27.22 -11.72 -18.21
C GLU A 198 26.12 -12.80 -18.24
N PRO A 199 25.50 -13.05 -19.41
CA PRO A 199 24.69 -14.25 -19.65
C PRO A 199 25.36 -15.52 -19.12
N GLY A 200 24.58 -16.39 -18.47
CA GLY A 200 25.04 -17.63 -17.86
C GLY A 200 25.86 -17.50 -16.56
N LYS A 201 26.25 -16.28 -16.12
CA LYS A 201 27.10 -16.08 -14.92
C LYS A 201 26.35 -15.68 -13.64
N HIS A 202 25.01 -15.62 -13.64
CA HIS A 202 24.22 -15.26 -12.46
C HIS A 202 22.97 -16.11 -12.27
N ASN A 203 22.47 -16.14 -11.02
CA ASN A 203 21.26 -16.87 -10.62
C ASN A 203 20.00 -15.99 -10.50
N HIS A 204 20.08 -14.68 -10.70
CA HIS A 204 18.88 -13.82 -10.72
C HIS A 204 17.96 -14.23 -11.88
N ARG A 205 16.80 -14.83 -11.57
CA ARG A 205 15.85 -15.37 -12.56
C ARG A 205 14.59 -14.50 -12.68
N TRP A 206 13.92 -14.59 -13.82
CA TRP A 206 12.54 -14.11 -13.95
C TRP A 206 11.57 -15.01 -13.14
N PRO A 207 10.41 -14.49 -12.71
CA PRO A 207 9.32 -15.33 -12.22
C PRO A 207 8.74 -16.22 -13.32
N THR A 208 8.16 -17.36 -12.95
CA THR A 208 7.59 -18.34 -13.89
C THR A 208 6.09 -18.13 -14.17
N GLU A 209 5.36 -17.44 -13.29
CA GLU A 209 3.96 -17.07 -13.55
C GLU A 209 3.87 -16.01 -14.65
N GLU A 210 3.02 -16.23 -15.65
CA GLU A 210 2.61 -15.20 -16.61
C GLU A 210 1.30 -14.54 -16.18
N ALA A 211 1.17 -13.24 -16.47
CA ALA A 211 0.03 -12.43 -16.10
C ALA A 211 -1.23 -12.77 -16.91
N GLU A 212 -2.40 -12.78 -16.28
CA GLU A 212 -3.66 -13.01 -16.98
C GLU A 212 -3.98 -11.87 -17.97
N ALA A 213 -4.85 -12.11 -18.95
CA ALA A 213 -5.21 -11.09 -19.95
C ALA A 213 -5.76 -9.80 -19.32
N ALA A 214 -6.48 -9.90 -18.19
CA ALA A 214 -6.95 -8.75 -17.41
C ALA A 214 -5.79 -7.94 -16.80
N GLU A 215 -4.78 -8.61 -16.25
CA GLU A 215 -3.60 -7.99 -15.63
C GLU A 215 -2.71 -7.34 -16.70
N ARG A 216 -2.54 -8.01 -17.85
CA ARG A 216 -1.86 -7.48 -19.05
C ARG A 216 -2.53 -6.21 -19.56
N ASN A 217 -3.84 -6.21 -19.76
CA ASN A 217 -4.61 -5.04 -20.20
C ASN A 217 -4.47 -3.85 -19.22
N LEU A 218 -4.53 -4.11 -17.90
CA LEU A 218 -4.39 -3.07 -16.88
C LEU A 218 -2.98 -2.45 -16.87
N ALA A 219 -1.95 -3.27 -17.03
CA ALA A 219 -0.57 -2.79 -17.13
C ALA A 219 -0.33 -1.99 -18.43
N GLU A 220 -0.87 -2.44 -19.57
CA GLU A 220 -0.81 -1.70 -20.84
C GLU A 220 -1.53 -0.36 -20.76
N GLN A 221 -2.65 -0.25 -20.04
CA GLN A 221 -3.33 1.02 -19.82
C GLN A 221 -2.45 1.99 -19.01
N VAL A 222 -1.82 1.53 -17.92
CA VAL A 222 -0.85 2.33 -17.14
C VAL A 222 0.35 2.75 -18.00
N TRP A 223 0.85 1.86 -18.86
CA TRP A 223 1.96 2.14 -19.77
C TRP A 223 1.61 3.15 -20.87
N ARG A 224 0.41 3.07 -21.44
CA ARG A 224 -0.11 4.05 -22.42
C ARG A 224 -0.30 5.42 -21.77
N VAL A 225 -0.81 5.47 -20.54
CA VAL A 225 -0.91 6.70 -19.73
C VAL A 225 0.47 7.30 -19.48
N LYS A 226 1.48 6.47 -19.17
CA LYS A 226 2.88 6.94 -19.02
C LYS A 226 3.39 7.61 -20.30
N LYS A 227 3.30 6.94 -21.45
CA LYS A 227 3.73 7.52 -22.73
C LYS A 227 3.02 8.83 -23.08
N GLN A 228 1.74 8.99 -22.72
CA GLN A 228 0.99 10.24 -22.91
C GLN A 228 1.55 11.39 -22.05
N GLN A 229 1.85 11.12 -20.78
CA GLN A 229 2.44 12.12 -19.87
C GLN A 229 3.87 12.50 -20.27
N GLU A 230 4.68 11.54 -20.73
CA GLU A 230 6.05 11.79 -21.22
C GLU A 230 6.08 12.58 -22.54
N THR A 231 5.12 12.36 -23.44
CA THR A 231 5.09 13.00 -24.77
C THR A 231 4.19 14.24 -24.86
N ASN A 232 3.45 14.59 -23.79
CA ASN A 232 2.37 15.59 -23.78
C ASN A 232 1.29 15.40 -24.88
N LYS A 233 1.21 14.21 -25.49
CA LYS A 233 0.35 13.93 -26.64
C LYS A 233 -0.96 13.26 -26.18
N LYS A 234 -2.09 13.82 -26.60
CA LYS A 234 -3.42 13.23 -26.35
C LYS A 234 -3.68 12.04 -27.28
N LEU A 235 -4.41 11.04 -26.77
CA LEU A 235 -4.90 9.87 -27.51
C LEU A 235 -5.66 10.25 -28.79
N SER A 236 -5.54 9.40 -29.81
CA SER A 236 -6.46 9.37 -30.95
C SER A 236 -7.88 8.96 -30.49
N PRO A 237 -8.94 9.40 -31.21
CA PRO A 237 -10.31 8.94 -30.95
C PRO A 237 -10.47 7.41 -31.01
N GLU A 238 -9.72 6.75 -31.89
CA GLU A 238 -9.74 5.30 -32.10
C GLU A 238 -9.04 4.58 -30.94
N GLU A 239 -7.86 5.06 -30.54
CA GLU A 239 -7.13 4.54 -29.37
C GLU A 239 -7.97 4.67 -28.08
N LYS A 240 -8.80 5.72 -27.99
CA LYS A 240 -9.73 5.91 -26.88
C LYS A 240 -10.91 4.94 -26.94
N GLN A 241 -11.54 4.74 -28.10
CA GLN A 241 -12.60 3.74 -28.25
C GLN A 241 -12.10 2.33 -27.93
N GLN A 242 -10.85 2.01 -28.26
CA GLN A 242 -10.23 0.73 -27.91
C GLN A 242 -9.98 0.58 -26.40
N ASP A 243 -9.65 1.68 -25.69
CA ASP A 243 -9.53 1.71 -24.22
C ASP A 243 -10.89 1.56 -23.54
N ASP A 244 -11.88 2.38 -23.95
CA ASP A 244 -13.27 2.32 -23.46
C ASP A 244 -13.87 0.90 -23.65
N LYS A 245 -13.54 0.23 -24.77
CA LYS A 245 -13.94 -1.16 -25.06
C LYS A 245 -13.20 -2.20 -24.20
N ALA A 246 -11.91 -2.01 -23.92
CA ALA A 246 -11.14 -2.91 -23.04
C ALA A 246 -11.63 -2.83 -21.58
N ILE A 247 -11.95 -1.63 -21.10
CA ILE A 247 -12.58 -1.41 -19.79
C ILE A 247 -13.93 -2.15 -19.71
N ALA A 248 -14.80 -1.95 -20.71
CA ALA A 248 -16.10 -2.63 -20.76
C ALA A 248 -15.99 -4.16 -20.83
N ALA A 249 -14.98 -4.70 -21.53
CA ALA A 249 -14.69 -6.13 -21.56
C ALA A 249 -14.23 -6.65 -20.18
N HIS A 250 -13.41 -5.88 -19.45
CA HIS A 250 -12.98 -6.22 -18.10
C HIS A 250 -14.14 -6.15 -17.09
N GLU A 251 -14.99 -5.11 -17.14
CA GLU A 251 -16.15 -4.98 -16.25
C GLU A 251 -17.21 -6.08 -16.51
N SER A 252 -17.47 -6.44 -17.77
CA SER A 252 -18.39 -7.53 -18.11
C SER A 252 -17.82 -8.91 -17.77
N PHE A 253 -16.52 -9.15 -17.95
CA PHE A 253 -15.86 -10.37 -17.46
C PHE A 253 -15.97 -10.47 -15.93
N LYS A 254 -15.59 -9.43 -15.19
CA LYS A 254 -15.69 -9.37 -13.73
C LYS A 254 -17.12 -9.62 -13.25
N ARG A 255 -18.10 -8.99 -13.88
CA ARG A 255 -19.53 -9.20 -13.58
C ARG A 255 -19.95 -10.65 -13.82
N SER A 256 -19.54 -11.28 -14.93
CA SER A 256 -19.84 -12.69 -15.19
C SER A 256 -19.13 -13.65 -14.22
N PHE A 257 -17.99 -13.25 -13.66
CA PHE A 257 -17.26 -13.99 -12.64
C PHE A 257 -17.95 -13.89 -11.27
N GLU A 258 -18.34 -12.67 -10.87
CA GLU A 258 -19.10 -12.40 -9.64
C GLU A 258 -20.49 -13.09 -9.70
N GLU A 259 -21.20 -13.01 -10.84
CA GLU A 259 -22.49 -13.70 -11.05
C GLU A 259 -22.35 -15.24 -11.05
N ARG A 260 -21.23 -15.81 -11.54
CA ARG A 260 -20.92 -17.24 -11.39
C ARG A 260 -20.60 -17.62 -9.94
N GLN A 261 -19.90 -16.76 -9.21
CA GLN A 261 -19.50 -17.00 -7.84
C GLN A 261 -20.71 -16.98 -6.90
N ASP A 262 -21.65 -16.03 -7.10
CA ASP A 262 -22.93 -16.01 -6.38
C ASP A 262 -23.86 -17.17 -6.78
N ALA A 263 -23.87 -17.60 -8.06
CA ALA A 263 -24.65 -18.77 -8.51
C ALA A 263 -24.17 -20.10 -7.89
N LEU A 264 -22.92 -20.16 -7.40
CA LEU A 264 -22.39 -21.29 -6.62
C LEU A 264 -22.79 -21.24 -5.14
N ILE A 265 -23.27 -20.10 -4.61
CA ILE A 265 -23.74 -19.96 -3.22
C ILE A 265 -25.19 -20.49 -3.12
N LYS A 266 -25.35 -21.81 -3.24
CA LYS A 266 -26.59 -22.53 -2.94
C LYS A 266 -26.80 -22.77 -1.44
N ASP A 267 -26.57 -21.74 -0.62
CA ASP A 267 -26.97 -21.76 0.79
C ASP A 267 -27.38 -20.37 1.26
N ALA A 268 -28.59 -20.25 1.80
CA ALA A 268 -29.09 -18.99 2.33
C ALA A 268 -28.30 -18.62 3.60
N PRO A 269 -27.86 -17.36 3.77
CA PRO A 269 -26.99 -16.98 4.88
C PRO A 269 -27.69 -17.24 6.22
N SER A 270 -27.16 -18.20 6.98
CA SER A 270 -27.75 -18.58 8.27
C SER A 270 -27.86 -17.34 9.18
N LYS A 271 -29.05 -17.14 9.74
CA LYS A 271 -29.34 -15.97 10.60
C LYS A 271 -28.34 -15.97 11.75
N ARG A 272 -27.46 -14.95 11.78
CA ARG A 272 -26.36 -14.81 12.75
C ARG A 272 -26.82 -15.20 14.16
N SER A 273 -26.40 -16.37 14.62
CA SER A 273 -26.61 -16.77 16.01
C SER A 273 -25.99 -15.73 16.93
N ARG A 274 -26.78 -15.18 17.85
CA ARG A 274 -26.26 -14.37 18.94
C ARG A 274 -25.36 -15.29 19.77
N LYS A 275 -24.04 -15.07 19.73
CA LYS A 275 -23.14 -15.70 20.71
C LYS A 275 -23.70 -15.46 22.11
N SER A 276 -23.68 -16.51 22.91
CA SER A 276 -24.25 -16.57 24.25
C SER A 276 -23.71 -15.45 25.14
N LYS A 277 -24.56 -14.95 26.05
CA LYS A 277 -24.10 -14.09 27.14
C LYS A 277 -23.33 -14.95 28.14
N GLU A 278 -22.00 -14.87 28.12
CA GLU A 278 -21.25 -15.07 29.35
C GLU A 278 -21.59 -13.91 30.31
N PRO A 279 -21.77 -14.18 31.62
CA PRO A 279 -22.07 -13.14 32.59
C PRO A 279 -20.86 -12.20 32.77
N PRO A 280 -21.07 -10.89 32.98
CA PRO A 280 -19.97 -9.97 33.22
C PRO A 280 -19.33 -10.27 34.58
N MET A 281 -18.09 -10.79 34.59
CA MET A 281 -17.33 -10.97 35.83
C MET A 281 -17.01 -9.61 36.46
N MET A 282 -17.78 -9.28 37.50
CA MET A 282 -17.56 -8.14 38.37
C MET A 282 -16.47 -8.46 39.39
N SER A 283 -15.23 -8.08 39.11
CA SER A 283 -14.20 -7.96 40.16
C SER A 283 -13.39 -6.68 39.98
N GLY A 284 -13.12 -5.99 41.10
CA GLY A 284 -12.41 -4.71 41.12
C GLY A 284 -10.88 -4.83 41.03
N ALA A 285 -10.36 -5.94 40.50
CA ALA A 285 -8.93 -6.16 40.35
C ALA A 285 -8.45 -5.68 38.98
N LEU A 286 -7.36 -4.91 38.93
CA LEU A 286 -6.69 -4.56 37.68
C LEU A 286 -5.86 -5.76 37.18
N GLY A 287 -6.56 -6.80 36.72
CA GLY A 287 -5.95 -8.00 36.16
C GLY A 287 -4.99 -7.68 35.00
N GLN A 288 -4.00 -8.54 34.80
CA GLN A 288 -2.99 -8.36 33.75
C GLN A 288 -3.66 -8.08 32.40
N LEU A 289 -3.28 -6.96 31.78
CA LEU A 289 -3.85 -6.56 30.49
C LEU A 289 -3.58 -7.66 29.46
N PRO A 290 -4.59 -8.09 28.69
CA PRO A 290 -4.45 -9.22 27.78
C PRO A 290 -3.40 -8.90 26.71
N GLN A 291 -2.34 -9.71 26.72
CA GLN A 291 -1.16 -9.56 25.86
C GLN A 291 -1.56 -9.42 24.38
N PRO A 292 -0.86 -8.58 23.61
CA PRO A 292 -1.19 -8.37 22.20
C PRO A 292 -0.89 -9.64 21.38
N THR A 293 -1.92 -10.19 20.75
CA THR A 293 -1.73 -11.19 19.69
C THR A 293 -1.26 -10.49 18.42
N TYR A 294 -0.06 -10.84 17.95
CA TYR A 294 0.51 -10.29 16.72
C TYR A 294 0.05 -11.10 15.50
N SER A 295 0.04 -10.44 14.34
CA SER A 295 -0.39 -11.03 13.07
C SER A 295 0.81 -11.25 12.16
N ASN A 296 1.02 -12.50 11.75
CA ASN A 296 2.09 -12.90 10.82
C ASN A 296 1.70 -12.71 9.34
N LYS A 297 0.58 -12.02 9.05
CA LYS A 297 0.14 -11.69 7.67
C LYS A 297 1.09 -10.73 6.91
N GLY A 298 2.29 -10.48 7.43
CA GLY A 298 3.29 -9.60 6.83
C GLY A 298 4.70 -10.17 6.80
N SER A 299 4.92 -11.42 7.20
CA SER A 299 6.15 -12.19 7.00
C SER A 299 6.03 -13.06 5.75
N ASN A 300 7.15 -13.53 5.21
CA ASN A 300 7.23 -14.51 4.10
C ASN A 300 6.39 -14.11 2.86
N LEU A 301 6.36 -12.81 2.54
CA LEU A 301 5.61 -12.22 1.42
C LEU A 301 6.36 -12.30 0.08
N VAL A 302 7.53 -12.95 0.06
CA VAL A 302 8.44 -13.06 -1.09
C VAL A 302 8.94 -14.49 -1.11
N PRO A 303 8.77 -15.23 -2.22
CA PRO A 303 9.39 -16.54 -2.37
C PRO A 303 10.92 -16.42 -2.28
N GLU A 304 11.53 -17.43 -1.66
CA GLU A 304 12.98 -17.61 -1.67
C GLU A 304 13.48 -17.69 -3.13
N SER A 305 14.71 -17.23 -3.37
CA SER A 305 15.29 -17.29 -4.71
C SER A 305 15.49 -18.76 -5.10
N PRO A 306 15.18 -19.20 -6.34
CA PRO A 306 15.36 -20.59 -6.73
C PRO A 306 16.80 -21.06 -6.55
N ASP A 307 16.97 -22.27 -6.01
CA ASP A 307 18.28 -22.90 -5.84
C ASP A 307 19.02 -23.03 -7.17
N THR A 308 20.35 -23.10 -7.11
CA THR A 308 21.21 -23.23 -8.31
C THR A 308 20.93 -24.52 -9.10
N SER A 309 20.38 -25.56 -8.44
CA SER A 309 19.88 -26.79 -9.06
C SER A 309 18.58 -26.62 -9.85
N THR A 310 17.85 -25.52 -9.64
CA THR A 310 16.61 -25.22 -10.37
C THR A 310 16.97 -24.70 -11.76
N PRO A 311 16.52 -25.35 -12.85
CA PRO A 311 16.81 -24.90 -14.20
C PRO A 311 16.22 -23.51 -14.46
N PRO A 312 16.86 -22.69 -15.31
CA PRO A 312 16.36 -21.37 -15.64
C PRO A 312 15.05 -21.40 -16.45
N PRO A 313 14.26 -20.31 -16.43
CA PRO A 313 13.05 -20.14 -17.26
C PRO A 313 13.38 -19.76 -18.73
N TRP A 314 14.60 -20.03 -19.18
CA TRP A 314 15.15 -19.73 -20.50
C TRP A 314 15.99 -20.92 -21.01
N SER A 315 16.11 -21.07 -22.33
CA SER A 315 16.73 -22.24 -22.98
C SER A 315 18.16 -22.03 -23.46
N ASP A 316 18.67 -20.81 -23.32
CA ASP A 316 19.98 -20.34 -23.78
C ASP A 316 20.89 -19.99 -22.58
N GLN A 317 21.83 -19.06 -22.73
CA GLN A 317 22.64 -18.56 -21.60
C GLN A 317 21.81 -17.66 -20.66
N GLY A 318 20.78 -17.00 -21.17
CA GLY A 318 19.87 -16.13 -20.44
C GLY A 318 20.16 -14.64 -20.61
N PRO A 319 19.30 -13.79 -20.03
CA PRO A 319 19.51 -12.35 -20.04
C PRO A 319 20.80 -11.98 -19.30
N PRO A 320 21.48 -10.88 -19.67
CA PRO A 320 22.41 -10.23 -18.77
C PRO A 320 21.66 -9.62 -17.56
N ALA A 321 22.40 -9.33 -16.50
CA ALA A 321 21.93 -8.55 -15.37
C ALA A 321 22.96 -7.50 -14.94
N VAL A 322 22.52 -6.48 -14.21
CA VAL A 322 23.38 -5.39 -13.75
C VAL A 322 23.05 -5.00 -12.32
N LYS A 323 24.09 -4.82 -11.50
CA LYS A 323 23.98 -4.20 -10.18
C LYS A 323 24.23 -2.71 -10.30
N VAL A 324 23.26 -1.89 -9.92
CA VAL A 324 23.30 -0.43 -9.97
C VAL A 324 23.23 0.12 -8.55
N ARG A 325 24.08 1.08 -8.20
CA ARG A 325 23.92 1.90 -7.00
C ARG A 325 23.39 3.28 -7.42
N LEU A 326 22.45 3.82 -6.65
CA LEU A 326 21.80 5.08 -6.95
C LEU A 326 21.47 5.87 -5.67
N THR A 327 21.76 7.17 -5.68
CA THR A 327 21.44 8.11 -4.60
C THR A 327 20.36 9.08 -5.08
N VAL A 328 19.19 9.01 -4.44
CA VAL A 328 17.95 9.66 -4.92
C VAL A 328 17.24 10.47 -3.84
N THR A 329 16.40 11.40 -4.27
CA THR A 329 15.51 12.18 -3.39
C THR A 329 14.23 11.43 -3.02
N SER A 330 13.39 12.08 -2.21
CA SER A 330 12.11 11.54 -1.75
C SER A 330 11.11 11.30 -2.89
N GLY A 331 10.48 10.13 -2.89
CA GLY A 331 9.41 9.80 -3.85
C GLY A 331 9.86 9.03 -5.09
N PHE A 332 11.17 8.81 -5.25
CA PHE A 332 11.72 7.92 -6.28
C PHE A 332 11.39 6.44 -6.00
N TYR A 333 11.00 5.71 -7.05
CA TYR A 333 10.71 4.28 -7.03
C TYR A 333 11.74 3.53 -7.86
N VAL A 334 12.58 2.73 -7.18
CA VAL A 334 13.63 1.93 -7.84
C VAL A 334 13.04 0.91 -8.81
N ARG A 335 11.88 0.32 -8.45
CA ARG A 335 11.09 -0.56 -9.32
C ARG A 335 10.68 0.10 -10.65
N SER A 336 10.20 1.35 -10.63
CA SER A 336 9.95 2.10 -11.88
C SER A 336 11.24 2.29 -12.66
N PHE A 337 12.32 2.74 -12.02
CA PHE A 337 13.62 2.90 -12.68
C PHE A 337 14.13 1.63 -13.39
N CYS A 338 14.03 0.46 -12.75
CA CYS A 338 14.42 -0.81 -13.38
C CYS A 338 13.63 -1.06 -14.67
N HIS A 339 12.31 -0.91 -14.61
CA HIS A 339 11.43 -1.05 -15.77
C HIS A 339 11.69 0.02 -16.85
N ASP A 340 11.92 1.27 -16.45
CA ASP A 340 12.22 2.40 -17.32
C ASP A 340 13.55 2.21 -18.08
N LEU A 341 14.57 1.68 -17.41
CA LEU A 341 15.88 1.35 -18.01
C LEU A 341 15.74 0.24 -19.07
N GLY A 342 15.05 -0.85 -18.74
CA GLY A 342 14.76 -1.91 -19.71
C GLY A 342 13.92 -1.44 -20.91
N ALA A 343 13.08 -0.42 -20.72
CA ALA A 343 12.30 0.18 -21.80
C ALA A 343 13.11 1.13 -22.70
N LYS A 344 14.05 1.92 -22.16
CA LYS A 344 15.01 2.71 -22.96
C LYS A 344 15.90 1.82 -23.81
N LEU A 345 16.28 0.67 -23.27
CA LEU A 345 17.11 -0.36 -23.92
C LEU A 345 16.33 -1.33 -24.84
N ASP A 346 15.01 -1.14 -24.99
CA ASP A 346 14.09 -1.98 -25.77
C ASP A 346 14.08 -3.49 -25.44
N SER A 347 14.60 -3.87 -24.27
CA SER A 347 14.72 -5.27 -23.82
C SER A 347 13.73 -5.64 -22.71
N ALA A 348 12.99 -4.66 -22.17
CA ALA A 348 12.28 -4.77 -20.90
C ALA A 348 13.23 -5.15 -19.73
N ALA A 349 12.75 -4.96 -18.50
CA ALA A 349 13.48 -5.36 -17.30
C ALA A 349 12.56 -5.43 -16.07
N LEU A 350 13.06 -6.15 -15.06
CA LEU A 350 12.48 -6.23 -13.71
C LEU A 350 13.56 -6.07 -12.64
N MET A 351 13.14 -5.72 -11.43
CA MET A 351 13.98 -5.64 -10.24
C MET A 351 14.06 -7.01 -9.54
N ALA A 352 15.23 -7.65 -9.56
CA ALA A 352 15.43 -8.94 -8.89
C ALA A 352 15.70 -8.79 -7.39
N GLU A 353 16.50 -7.79 -7.01
CA GLU A 353 16.93 -7.53 -5.64
C GLU A 353 17.05 -6.02 -5.39
N LEU A 354 16.84 -5.59 -4.14
CA LEU A 354 16.93 -4.20 -3.72
C LEU A 354 17.39 -4.10 -2.26
N ALA A 355 18.42 -3.32 -2.00
CA ALA A 355 18.91 -3.00 -0.65
C ALA A 355 18.96 -1.48 -0.47
N ARG A 356 18.26 -0.92 0.53
CA ARG A 356 18.45 0.49 0.92
C ARG A 356 19.65 0.61 1.84
N THR A 357 20.84 0.79 1.26
CA THR A 357 22.09 0.89 2.00
C THR A 357 22.13 2.09 2.93
N ARG A 358 21.56 3.25 2.52
CA ARG A 358 21.50 4.46 3.35
C ARG A 358 20.14 5.18 3.30
N GLN A 359 19.70 5.77 4.41
CA GLN A 359 18.61 6.76 4.46
C GLN A 359 18.97 7.89 5.43
N SER A 360 19.01 9.13 4.94
CA SER A 360 19.64 10.24 5.68
C SER A 360 21.08 9.85 6.04
N ASP A 361 21.37 9.80 7.34
CA ASP A 361 22.66 9.52 7.97
C ASP A 361 22.74 8.05 8.48
N PHE A 362 21.64 7.31 8.39
CA PHE A 362 21.54 5.91 8.81
C PHE A 362 22.00 4.96 7.70
N GLU A 363 22.84 3.98 8.02
CA GLU A 363 23.53 3.11 7.06
C GLU A 363 23.65 1.65 7.55
N VAL A 364 23.49 0.67 6.66
CA VAL A 364 23.58 -0.77 7.01
C VAL A 364 25.00 -1.12 7.49
N GLY A 365 25.13 -1.98 8.51
CA GLY A 365 26.43 -2.40 9.06
C GLY A 365 27.18 -1.33 9.85
N ASN A 366 26.56 -0.17 10.12
CA ASN A 366 27.13 0.93 10.90
C ASN A 366 26.43 1.03 12.28
N ASP A 367 27.10 1.61 13.29
CA ASP A 367 26.67 1.69 14.70
C ASP A 367 25.30 2.39 14.94
N ASN A 368 24.69 2.97 13.88
CA ASN A 368 23.38 3.61 13.90
C ASN A 368 22.22 2.75 13.35
N CYS A 369 22.51 1.56 12.82
CA CYS A 369 21.55 0.60 12.31
C CYS A 369 21.68 -0.74 13.06
N LEU A 370 20.59 -1.21 13.66
CA LEU A 370 20.51 -2.50 14.34
C LEU A 370 20.32 -3.62 13.31
N GLU A 371 21.10 -4.69 13.37
CA GLU A 371 20.85 -5.88 12.55
C GLU A 371 19.62 -6.64 13.07
N TYR A 372 18.70 -7.05 12.19
CA TYR A 372 17.38 -7.56 12.58
C TYR A 372 17.49 -8.84 13.43
N GLU A 373 18.47 -9.68 13.13
CA GLU A 373 18.76 -10.94 13.81
C GLU A 373 19.11 -10.73 15.29
N ASP A 374 19.56 -9.55 15.69
CA ASP A 374 19.86 -9.24 17.10
C ASP A 374 18.60 -9.14 17.97
N LEU A 375 17.43 -8.88 17.38
CA LEU A 375 16.15 -8.97 18.10
C LEU A 375 15.92 -10.37 18.66
N ALA A 376 16.30 -11.41 17.91
CA ALA A 376 16.18 -12.81 18.32
C ALA A 376 17.22 -13.24 19.36
N LYS A 377 18.34 -12.51 19.49
CA LYS A 377 19.42 -12.79 20.45
C LYS A 377 19.14 -12.25 21.86
N GLY A 378 18.05 -11.49 22.04
CA GLY A 378 17.55 -11.06 23.36
C GLY A 378 18.03 -9.68 23.82
N GLU A 379 17.45 -9.21 24.93
CA GLU A 379 17.60 -7.83 25.45
C GLU A 379 19.05 -7.45 25.76
N GLU A 380 19.87 -8.40 26.23
CA GLU A 380 21.30 -8.19 26.51
C GLU A 380 22.12 -7.86 25.24
N VAL A 381 21.63 -8.21 24.04
CA VAL A 381 22.32 -7.96 22.76
C VAL A 381 21.79 -6.72 22.06
N TRP A 382 20.48 -6.60 21.86
CA TRP A 382 19.91 -5.43 21.18
C TRP A 382 19.79 -4.20 22.10
N GLY A 383 19.57 -4.37 23.40
CA GLY A 383 19.36 -3.29 24.37
C GLY A 383 20.53 -2.30 24.44
N PRO A 384 21.78 -2.77 24.65
CA PRO A 384 22.96 -1.90 24.67
C PRO A 384 23.22 -1.18 23.35
N GLN A 385 22.83 -1.74 22.20
CA GLN A 385 22.96 -1.09 20.89
C GLN A 385 21.92 0.01 20.71
N VAL A 386 20.64 -0.33 20.93
CA VAL A 386 19.53 0.63 20.88
C VAL A 386 19.74 1.76 21.89
N ALA A 387 20.37 1.52 23.04
CA ALA A 387 20.77 2.58 23.97
C ALA A 387 21.68 3.63 23.31
N ARG A 388 22.78 3.20 22.67
CA ARG A 388 23.73 4.10 22.00
C ARG A 388 23.04 4.88 20.87
N MET A 389 22.21 4.21 20.08
CA MET A 389 21.47 4.84 18.96
C MET A 389 20.49 5.92 19.47
N LEU A 390 19.66 5.61 20.46
CA LEU A 390 18.67 6.55 21.02
C LEU A 390 19.33 7.73 21.77
N GLU A 391 20.50 7.50 22.40
CA GLU A 391 21.25 8.56 23.08
C GLU A 391 22.01 9.46 22.10
N SER A 392 22.63 8.90 21.06
CA SER A 392 23.21 9.66 19.93
C SER A 392 22.16 10.55 19.25
N TRP A 393 20.98 10.01 18.92
CA TRP A 393 19.88 10.82 18.38
C TRP A 393 19.41 11.91 19.35
N SER A 394 19.41 11.63 20.66
CA SER A 394 18.98 12.60 21.68
C SER A 394 19.94 13.77 21.85
N GLN A 395 21.24 13.53 21.67
CA GLN A 395 22.28 14.57 21.64
C GLN A 395 22.20 15.38 20.34
N ASN A 396 22.10 14.70 19.20
CA ASN A 396 22.08 15.30 17.85
C ASN A 396 20.70 15.78 17.39
N LYS A 397 19.80 16.12 18.31
CA LYS A 397 18.47 16.67 17.96
C LYS A 397 18.62 18.01 17.22
N PRO A 398 18.05 18.15 16.01
CA PRO A 398 17.83 19.47 15.43
C PRO A 398 16.94 20.26 16.40
N GLN A 399 17.46 21.34 16.99
CA GLN A 399 16.60 22.24 17.75
C GLN A 399 15.61 22.89 16.78
N PRO A 400 14.32 23.04 17.16
CA PRO A 400 13.40 23.84 16.36
C PRO A 400 13.97 25.27 16.25
N PRO A 401 13.88 25.92 15.07
CA PRO A 401 14.40 27.27 14.89
C PRO A 401 13.81 28.17 15.97
N ALA A 402 14.68 28.91 16.68
CA ALA A 402 14.33 29.57 17.94
C ALA A 402 13.14 30.51 17.75
N GLY A 403 11.96 30.06 18.20
CA GLY A 403 10.69 30.76 18.02
C GLY A 403 10.80 32.18 18.55
N ASN A 404 10.66 33.15 17.64
CA ASN A 404 11.09 34.53 17.85
C ASN A 404 10.40 35.11 19.09
N LYS A 405 11.16 35.26 20.20
CA LYS A 405 10.63 35.78 21.47
C LYS A 405 10.32 37.26 21.31
N SER A 406 9.12 37.56 20.83
CA SER A 406 8.63 38.92 20.64
C SER A 406 8.78 39.70 21.95
N ASN A 407 9.62 40.73 21.90
CA ASN A 407 10.22 41.31 23.08
C ASN A 407 9.21 42.18 23.83
N LYS A 408 8.45 41.56 24.74
CA LYS A 408 7.31 42.18 25.44
C LYS A 408 7.81 43.16 26.51
N LYS A 409 8.29 44.33 26.04
CA LYS A 409 8.70 45.46 26.89
C LYS A 409 7.62 45.76 27.92
N LYS A 410 8.00 45.74 29.20
CA LYS A 410 7.27 46.46 30.24
C LYS A 410 7.38 47.96 29.92
N ASN A 411 6.25 48.65 29.84
CA ASN A 411 6.20 50.08 30.17
C ASN A 411 5.34 50.20 31.43
N GLU A 412 5.88 50.84 32.46
CA GLU A 412 5.14 51.24 33.64
C GLU A 412 4.61 52.66 33.42
N ALA A 413 3.34 52.90 33.79
CA ALA A 413 2.76 54.23 33.85
C ALA A 413 1.85 54.29 35.09
N LYS A 414 2.00 55.35 35.89
CA LYS A 414 1.30 55.53 37.17
C LYS A 414 0.09 56.46 37.03
N GLY A 415 -0.97 56.17 37.77
CA GLY A 415 -1.68 57.20 38.53
C GLY A 415 -3.02 57.73 37.96
N ASN A 416 -4.05 57.57 38.80
CA ASN A 416 -5.25 58.40 38.96
C ASN A 416 -6.23 58.61 37.78
N GLY A 417 -7.51 58.33 38.06
CA GLY A 417 -8.63 58.66 37.16
C GLY A 417 -9.89 57.85 37.44
N SER A 418 -10.74 58.31 38.35
CA SER A 418 -12.11 57.81 38.54
C SER A 418 -13.01 58.97 38.92
N PRO A 419 -14.20 59.10 38.30
CA PRO A 419 -15.40 58.82 39.09
C PRO A 419 -16.65 58.28 38.32
N LYS A 420 -17.32 57.32 38.97
CA LYS A 420 -18.79 57.11 39.15
C LYS A 420 -19.81 57.15 37.98
N TRP A 421 -20.83 56.30 38.13
CA TRP A 421 -22.05 56.18 37.30
C TRP A 421 -23.04 57.36 37.40
N LYS A 422 -23.98 57.42 36.45
CA LYS A 422 -25.45 57.47 36.74
C LYS A 422 -26.34 57.01 35.57
N GLN A 423 -27.60 56.73 35.87
CA GLN A 423 -28.72 56.40 34.96
C GLN A 423 -29.28 57.69 34.29
N ASP A 424 -30.17 57.70 33.28
CA ASP A 424 -31.46 56.97 33.18
C ASP A 424 -32.10 56.96 31.76
N LYS A 425 -33.23 56.24 31.61
CA LYS A 425 -34.41 56.29 30.65
C LYS A 425 -34.39 57.25 29.41
N GLN A 426 -35.14 57.08 28.31
CA GLN A 426 -36.16 56.13 27.75
C GLN A 426 -36.25 56.47 26.21
N GLN A 427 -36.85 55.75 25.25
CA GLN A 427 -38.16 55.05 25.17
C GLN A 427 -38.14 53.82 24.21
N SER A 428 -39.24 53.08 24.24
CA SER A 428 -39.57 51.78 23.61
C SER A 428 -39.87 51.76 22.10
N HIS A 429 -39.75 50.57 21.47
CA HIS A 429 -40.88 49.96 20.74
C HIS A 429 -40.84 48.40 20.72
N ASN A 430 -42.02 47.79 20.55
CA ASN A 430 -42.44 46.38 20.79
C ASN A 430 -41.58 45.18 20.28
N LYS A 431 -41.64 44.07 21.06
CA LYS A 431 -41.84 42.62 20.72
C LYS A 431 -41.08 42.01 19.52
N GLY A 432 -40.50 40.81 19.54
CA GLY A 432 -40.71 39.59 20.35
C GLY A 432 -40.88 38.39 19.38
N GLU A 433 -40.46 37.13 19.61
CA GLU A 433 -39.86 36.48 20.79
C GLU A 433 -38.97 35.28 20.35
N LYS A 434 -38.22 34.65 21.28
CA LYS A 434 -37.27 33.55 21.04
C LYS A 434 -37.98 32.20 20.79
N ARG A 435 -37.33 31.27 20.06
CA ARG A 435 -37.53 29.82 20.28
C ARG A 435 -36.21 29.02 20.18
N ARG A 436 -36.19 27.86 20.87
CA ARG A 436 -35.03 26.95 21.03
C ARG A 436 -35.49 25.49 20.79
N ARG A 437 -34.52 24.59 20.57
CA ARG A 437 -34.67 23.16 20.18
C ARG A 437 -35.58 22.30 21.09
N SER A 438 -36.35 21.40 20.48
CA SER A 438 -36.71 20.03 20.95
C SER A 438 -37.49 19.27 19.84
N ASN A 439 -38.01 18.03 20.03
CA ASN A 439 -37.31 16.72 20.11
C ASN A 439 -38.34 15.55 20.01
N SER A 440 -38.24 14.62 19.02
CA SER A 440 -39.03 13.34 18.92
C SER A 440 -40.58 13.48 18.73
N PRO A 441 -41.42 12.41 18.56
CA PRO A 441 -41.20 10.94 18.44
C PRO A 441 -41.79 10.28 17.14
N ASN A 442 -42.57 9.17 17.22
CA ASN A 442 -42.82 8.14 16.17
C ASN A 442 -44.24 7.52 16.22
N GLU A 443 -44.69 6.86 15.12
CA GLU A 443 -45.91 5.96 14.96
C GLU A 443 -47.33 6.61 15.11
N THR A 444 -48.46 6.12 14.54
CA THR A 444 -48.84 4.86 13.83
C THR A 444 -50.04 5.00 12.83
N GLU A 445 -50.21 4.02 11.91
CA GLU A 445 -51.46 3.46 11.28
C GLU A 445 -52.28 4.12 10.13
N SER A 446 -53.12 3.28 9.48
CA SER A 446 -53.82 3.40 8.16
C SER A 446 -55.38 3.42 8.31
N PRO A 447 -56.33 3.06 7.38
CA PRO A 447 -56.35 2.35 6.05
C PRO A 447 -57.21 3.12 4.98
N PRO A 448 -57.93 2.57 3.94
CA PRO A 448 -58.06 1.21 3.34
C PRO A 448 -57.99 1.14 1.77
N ARG A 449 -58.41 0.00 1.17
CA ARG A 449 -58.45 -0.31 -0.29
C ARG A 449 -59.88 -0.49 -0.86
N LYS A 450 -60.06 -0.28 -2.19
CA LYS A 450 -60.99 -0.93 -3.18
C LYS A 450 -60.57 -0.43 -4.60
N ALA A 451 -60.60 -1.13 -5.75
CA ALA A 451 -61.36 -2.28 -6.31
C ALA A 451 -62.60 -1.89 -7.17
N ILE A 452 -63.10 -2.83 -8.00
CA ILE A 452 -63.96 -2.68 -9.22
C ILE A 452 -63.12 -2.52 -10.52
N ALA A 453 -63.64 -3.03 -11.66
CA ALA A 453 -63.02 -3.11 -13.00
C ALA A 453 -64.09 -3.36 -14.10
N LEU A 454 -63.68 -3.67 -15.35
CA LEU A 454 -64.49 -3.92 -16.59
C LEU A 454 -65.12 -2.61 -17.18
N GLU A 455 -65.47 -2.48 -18.47
CA GLU A 455 -65.44 -3.31 -19.71
C GLU A 455 -65.49 -2.38 -20.97
N SER A 456 -65.53 -2.75 -22.27
CA SER A 456 -65.48 -4.02 -23.06
C SER A 456 -65.03 -3.74 -24.53
N GLN A 457 -64.83 -4.81 -25.34
CA GLN A 457 -65.11 -4.96 -26.81
C GLN A 457 -64.45 -4.00 -27.86
N GLU A 458 -64.17 -4.37 -29.12
CA GLU A 458 -64.22 -5.60 -29.98
C GLU A 458 -63.27 -5.33 -31.20
N ASP A 459 -62.88 -6.16 -32.17
CA ASP A 459 -63.07 -7.57 -32.62
C ASP A 459 -61.74 -7.97 -33.40
N SER A 460 -61.48 -8.99 -34.24
CA SER A 460 -62.20 -10.07 -34.96
C SER A 460 -61.33 -11.33 -35.18
N LYS A 461 -61.95 -12.41 -35.67
CA LYS A 461 -61.34 -13.62 -36.29
C LYS A 461 -62.25 -14.10 -37.45
N PRO A 462 -61.79 -14.82 -38.52
CA PRO A 462 -61.38 -16.24 -38.37
C PRO A 462 -60.47 -16.94 -39.43
N VAL A 463 -59.70 -17.94 -38.94
CA VAL A 463 -59.52 -19.33 -39.45
C VAL A 463 -59.51 -19.66 -40.96
N LYS A 464 -58.43 -20.31 -41.46
CA LYS A 464 -58.48 -21.60 -42.22
C LYS A 464 -57.11 -22.28 -42.45
N GLU A 465 -57.18 -23.57 -42.78
CA GLU A 465 -56.14 -24.58 -43.11
C GLU A 465 -56.66 -25.34 -44.39
N PRO A 466 -56.00 -26.35 -45.01
CA PRO A 466 -54.58 -26.82 -45.00
C PRO A 466 -54.01 -27.17 -46.42
N LYS A 467 -52.81 -27.80 -46.49
CA LYS A 467 -52.27 -28.64 -47.63
C LYS A 467 -51.96 -27.90 -48.97
N SER A 468 -51.19 -28.42 -49.94
CA SER A 468 -50.10 -29.43 -50.05
C SER A 468 -49.53 -29.43 -51.49
N GLU A 469 -48.23 -29.76 -51.74
CA GLU A 469 -47.73 -30.57 -52.90
C GLU A 469 -46.19 -30.60 -53.05
N THR A 470 -45.67 -31.48 -53.92
CA THR A 470 -44.26 -31.67 -54.34
C THR A 470 -44.22 -32.18 -55.79
N PRO A 471 -43.16 -31.96 -56.61
CA PRO A 471 -42.09 -32.99 -56.69
C PRO A 471 -40.67 -32.51 -57.14
N LYS A 472 -39.68 -33.41 -56.93
CA LYS A 472 -38.53 -33.82 -57.79
C LYS A 472 -37.81 -32.82 -58.75
N SER A 473 -36.49 -32.89 -58.99
CA SER A 473 -35.32 -33.60 -58.40
C SER A 473 -34.03 -33.03 -59.12
N GLU A 474 -32.83 -33.62 -59.32
CA GLU A 474 -32.22 -34.97 -59.14
C GLU A 474 -30.67 -34.85 -59.15
N THR A 475 -29.92 -35.83 -58.62
CA THR A 475 -28.45 -36.10 -58.81
C THR A 475 -27.39 -35.08 -58.33
N ALA A 476 -26.20 -35.43 -57.82
CA ALA A 476 -25.61 -36.74 -57.44
C ALA A 476 -24.38 -36.62 -56.47
N ASN A 477 -23.89 -37.80 -56.04
CA ASN A 477 -22.61 -38.15 -55.37
C ASN A 477 -22.49 -38.13 -53.82
N ARG A 478 -21.64 -39.05 -53.33
CA ARG A 478 -21.48 -39.54 -51.94
C ARG A 478 -20.02 -39.45 -51.48
N SER A 479 -19.83 -39.15 -50.19
CA SER A 479 -18.93 -39.83 -49.23
C SER A 479 -19.19 -39.16 -47.87
N GLU A 480 -19.64 -39.83 -46.81
CA GLU A 480 -19.05 -40.99 -46.11
C GLU A 480 -17.65 -40.68 -45.56
N ASP A 481 -17.60 -40.14 -44.35
CA ASP A 481 -16.92 -40.83 -43.24
C ASP A 481 -17.35 -40.27 -41.85
N GLU A 482 -17.95 -41.12 -41.02
CA GLU A 482 -18.18 -40.88 -39.59
C GLU A 482 -17.38 -41.89 -38.75
N LYS A 483 -16.50 -41.40 -37.86
CA LYS A 483 -16.11 -41.98 -36.56
C LYS A 483 -15.52 -40.85 -35.73
N SER A 484 -15.97 -40.51 -34.52
CA SER A 484 -16.31 -41.35 -33.36
C SER A 484 -15.12 -42.11 -32.78
N TRP A 485 -14.44 -41.49 -31.81
CA TRP A 485 -14.10 -42.21 -30.58
C TRP A 485 -13.95 -41.27 -29.38
N ASN A 486 -14.27 -41.78 -28.19
CA ASN A 486 -14.33 -41.01 -26.95
C ASN A 486 -13.84 -41.90 -25.80
N GLY A 487 -12.73 -41.52 -25.16
CA GLY A 487 -12.30 -42.00 -23.85
C GLY A 487 -11.75 -43.43 -23.72
N ILE A 488 -10.77 -43.57 -22.82
CA ILE A 488 -10.73 -44.61 -21.77
C ILE A 488 -9.83 -44.08 -20.64
N GLU A 489 -10.15 -44.46 -19.40
CA GLU A 489 -9.41 -44.14 -18.17
C GLU A 489 -8.60 -45.37 -17.72
N ASP A 490 -7.45 -45.15 -17.08
CA ASP A 490 -6.83 -45.97 -16.02
C ASP A 490 -5.75 -45.13 -15.29
#